data_AF-A0A8J9RZQ1-F1
#
_entry.id   AF-A0A8J9RZQ1-F1
#
_cell.length_a   1.000
_cell.length_b   1.000
_cell.length_c   1.000
_cell.angle_alpha   90.00
_cell.angle_beta   90.00
_cell.angle_gamma   90.00
#
_symmetry.space_group_name_H-M   'P 1'
#
loop_
_entity.id
_entity.type
_entity.pdbx_description
1 polymer ?
#
loop_
_entity_poly.entity_id
_entity_poly.type
_entity_poly.pdbx_seq_one_letter_code
_entity_poly.pdbx_strand_id
1 'polypeptide(L)'
;IAKPAKAPGERSQKLLPRECRERKLVYAGEISATFCYRMIQRRNGVDFPSRPVRLNKTFGDMPIMVMSKGCHLEGTTPKQLVKLKEE
;
A
#
# COMPACT_ATOMS: atom_id res chain seq x y z
N ILE A 1 -2.30 2.28 1.58
CA ILE A 1 -1.03 1.71 1.07
C ILE A 1 -0.76 0.47 1.90
N ALA A 2 -0.70 -0.69 1.25
CA ALA A 2 -0.40 -1.94 1.91
C ALA A 2 1.08 -1.96 2.33
N LYS A 3 1.40 -2.63 3.46
CA LYS A 3 2.81 -2.83 3.85
C LYS A 3 3.47 -3.81 2.86
N PRO A 4 4.78 -3.67 2.57
CA PRO A 4 5.46 -4.49 1.55
C PRO A 4 5.45 -5.96 1.91
N ALA A 5 4.92 -6.79 1.02
CA ALA A 5 4.80 -8.22 1.23
C ALA A 5 5.61 -9.01 0.21
N LYS A 6 5.99 -10.23 0.58
CA LYS A 6 6.61 -11.19 -0.35
C LYS A 6 5.54 -11.79 -1.26
N ALA A 7 5.99 -12.43 -2.34
CA ALA A 7 5.08 -13.13 -3.25
C ALA A 7 4.26 -14.20 -2.50
N PRO A 8 3.01 -14.46 -2.92
CA PRO A 8 2.17 -15.48 -2.31
C PRO A 8 2.86 -16.85 -2.39
N GLY A 9 2.97 -17.54 -1.25
CA GLY A 9 3.61 -18.86 -1.14
C GLY A 9 4.87 -18.92 -0.25
N GLU A 10 5.44 -17.79 0.15
CA GLU A 10 6.54 -17.78 1.13
C GLU A 10 6.05 -17.96 2.59
N ARG A 11 6.84 -18.69 3.40
CA ARG A 11 6.57 -18.94 4.84
C ARG A 11 6.46 -17.66 5.68
N SER A 12 7.15 -16.59 5.27
CA SER A 12 7.02 -15.26 5.88
C SER A 12 6.54 -14.29 4.82
N GLN A 13 5.38 -13.69 5.06
CA GLN A 13 4.79 -12.72 4.13
C GLN A 13 5.38 -11.31 4.29
N LYS A 14 6.10 -11.04 5.37
CA LYS A 14 6.69 -9.70 5.64
C LYS A 14 8.00 -9.56 4.88
N LEU A 15 8.11 -8.51 4.07
CA LEU A 15 9.36 -8.11 3.44
C LEU A 15 10.06 -7.07 4.33
N LEU A 16 11.35 -7.26 4.64
CA LEU A 16 12.13 -6.29 5.41
C LEU A 16 12.98 -5.40 4.48
N PRO A 17 13.28 -4.14 4.86
CA PRO A 17 14.12 -3.25 4.05
C PRO A 17 15.50 -3.84 3.77
N ARG A 18 16.15 -4.47 4.77
CA ARG A 18 17.40 -5.19 4.59
C ARG A 18 17.36 -6.25 3.48
N GLU A 19 16.32 -7.09 3.44
CA GLU A 19 16.20 -8.12 2.41
C GLU A 19 16.15 -7.49 1.02
N CYS A 20 15.50 -6.33 0.88
CA CYS A 20 15.47 -5.59 -0.38
C CYS A 20 16.85 -5.03 -0.74
N ARG A 21 17.60 -4.51 0.22
CA ARG A 21 18.99 -4.02 0.00
C ARG A 21 19.91 -5.16 -0.45
N GLU A 22 19.84 -6.31 0.20
CA GLU A 22 20.63 -7.50 -0.15
C GLU A 22 20.29 -8.05 -1.54
N ARG A 23 19.00 -8.03 -1.90
CA ARG A 23 18.50 -8.54 -3.19
C ARG A 23 18.50 -7.49 -4.31
N LYS A 24 18.95 -6.25 -4.04
CA LYS A 24 18.87 -5.10 -4.96
C LYS A 24 17.45 -4.83 -5.48
N LEU A 25 16.45 -5.02 -4.62
CA LEU A 25 15.04 -4.77 -4.88
C LEU A 25 14.61 -3.42 -4.28
N VAL A 26 13.48 -2.91 -4.78
CA VAL A 26 12.85 -1.71 -4.22
C VAL A 26 11.87 -2.10 -3.11
N TYR A 27 12.01 -1.47 -1.94
CA TYR A 27 11.06 -1.64 -0.85
C TYR A 27 9.78 -0.85 -1.16
N ALA A 28 8.83 -1.49 -1.84
CA ALA A 28 7.59 -0.88 -2.31
C ALA A 28 6.35 -1.64 -1.82
N GLY A 29 5.24 -0.93 -1.63
CA GLY A 29 3.96 -1.50 -1.23
C GLY A 29 2.83 -1.10 -2.17
N GLU A 30 1.81 -1.96 -2.28
CA GLU A 30 0.70 -1.76 -3.19
C GLU A 30 -0.17 -0.55 -2.80
N ILE A 31 -0.46 0.30 -3.78
CA ILE A 31 -1.46 1.36 -3.67
C ILE A 31 -2.75 0.93 -4.33
N SER A 32 -3.80 0.82 -3.52
CA SER A 32 -5.18 0.69 -3.96
C SER A 32 -5.98 1.92 -3.54
N ALA A 33 -6.81 2.45 -4.43
CA ALA A 33 -7.82 3.46 -4.06
C ALA A 33 -9.22 3.04 -4.53
N THR A 34 -10.22 3.48 -3.77
CA THR A 34 -11.64 3.30 -4.10
C THR A 34 -12.18 4.62 -4.60
N PHE A 35 -12.50 4.67 -5.89
CA PHE A 35 -13.21 5.79 -6.48
C PHE A 35 -14.70 5.65 -6.22
N CYS A 36 -15.33 6.73 -5.76
CA CYS A 36 -16.78 6.82 -5.67
C CYS A 36 -17.24 7.91 -6.63
N TYR A 37 -18.03 7.55 -7.64
CA TYR A 37 -18.59 8.52 -8.57
C TYR A 37 -20.11 8.35 -8.69
N ARG A 38 -20.78 9.46 -8.98
CA ARG A 38 -22.22 9.52 -9.18
C ARG A 38 -22.48 10.24 -10.50
N MET A 39 -23.17 9.56 -11.41
CA MET A 39 -23.61 10.20 -12.65
C MET A 39 -24.92 10.94 -12.41
N ILE A 40 -24.98 12.19 -12.85
CA ILE A 40 -26.20 13.01 -12.86
C ILE A 40 -26.71 12.99 -14.29
N GLN A 41 -27.92 12.46 -14.49
CA GLN A 41 -28.59 12.56 -15.78
C GLN A 41 -29.49 13.79 -15.78
N ARG A 42 -29.32 14.65 -16.78
CA ARG A 42 -30.24 15.77 -17.04
C ARG A 42 -31.26 15.36 -18.06
N ARG A 43 -32.54 15.45 -17.70
CA ARG A 43 -33.66 15.34 -18.66
C ARG A 43 -34.59 16.52 -18.44
N ASN A 44 -34.80 17.33 -19.48
CA ASN A 44 -35.69 18.49 -19.47
C ASN A 44 -35.40 19.50 -18.32
N GLY A 45 -34.11 19.76 -18.02
CA GLY A 45 -33.71 20.69 -16.96
C GLY A 45 -33.82 20.15 -15.54
N VAL A 46 -34.27 18.91 -15.35
CA VAL A 46 -34.32 18.24 -14.04
C VAL A 46 -33.14 17.28 -13.89
N ASP A 47 -32.43 17.41 -12.77
CA ASP A 47 -31.30 16.56 -12.40
C ASP A 47 -31.81 15.27 -11.74
N PHE A 48 -31.57 14.13 -12.37
CA PHE A 48 -31.85 12.80 -11.83
C PHE A 48 -30.54 12.16 -11.37
N PRO A 49 -30.27 12.13 -10.06
CA PRO A 49 -28.96 11.74 -9.59
C PRO A 49 -28.94 10.21 -9.33
N SER A 50 -28.09 9.49 -10.06
CA SER A 50 -28.03 8.02 -10.05
C SER A 50 -27.47 7.43 -8.74
N ARG A 51 -27.51 6.11 -8.55
CA ARG A 51 -26.85 5.47 -7.39
C ARG A 51 -25.32 5.67 -7.47
N PRO A 52 -24.64 5.94 -6.34
CA PRO A 52 -23.20 6.05 -6.31
C PRO A 52 -22.56 4.69 -6.64
N VAL A 53 -21.59 4.69 -7.56
CA VAL A 53 -20.82 3.50 -7.95
C VAL A 53 -19.45 3.59 -7.30
N ARG A 54 -19.01 2.49 -6.68
CA ARG A 54 -17.67 2.35 -6.10
C ARG A 54 -16.81 1.50 -7.01
N LEU A 55 -15.63 1.99 -7.35
CA LEU A 55 -14.69 1.37 -8.26
C LEU A 55 -13.35 1.24 -7.55
N ASN A 56 -12.97 0.01 -7.22
CA ASN A 56 -11.69 -0.29 -6.59
C ASN A 56 -10.63 -0.44 -7.68
N LYS A 57 -9.56 0.35 -7.61
CA LYS A 57 -8.45 0.29 -8.56
C LYS A 57 -7.12 0.21 -7.83
N THR A 58 -6.29 -0.72 -8.25
CA THR A 58 -4.88 -0.80 -7.86
C THR A 58 -4.03 0.01 -8.84
N PHE A 59 -3.13 0.84 -8.32
CA PHE A 59 -2.24 1.74 -9.05
C PHE A 59 -0.81 1.22 -9.17
N GLY A 60 -0.56 0.01 -8.64
CA GLY A 60 0.76 -0.61 -8.60
C GLY A 60 1.48 -0.31 -7.29
N ASP A 61 2.81 -0.38 -7.35
CA ASP A 61 3.67 -0.33 -6.17
C ASP A 61 4.30 1.05 -5.98
N MET A 62 4.24 1.58 -4.75
CA MET A 62 4.92 2.82 -4.37
C MET A 62 6.05 2.54 -3.39
N PRO A 63 7.24 3.14 -3.60
CA PRO A 63 8.35 3.01 -2.66
C PRO A 63 7.97 3.58 -1.29
N ILE A 64 8.27 2.84 -0.24
CA ILE A 64 7.95 3.20 1.15
C ILE A 64 9.20 3.68 1.86
N MET A 65 9.09 4.79 2.57
CA MET A 65 10.17 5.32 3.39
C MET A 65 10.45 4.43 4.60
N VAL A 66 11.72 4.14 4.86
CA VAL A 66 12.16 3.37 6.04
C VAL A 66 11.77 4.11 7.32
N MET A 67 11.39 3.39 8.38
CA MET A 67 10.84 3.94 9.65
C MET A 67 9.52 4.72 9.55
N SER A 68 8.91 4.85 8.36
CA SER A 68 7.56 5.42 8.24
C SER A 68 6.46 4.45 8.72
N LYS A 69 5.23 4.94 8.87
CA LYS A 69 4.05 4.12 9.23
C LYS A 69 3.77 2.95 8.26
N GLY A 70 4.16 3.11 7.00
CA GLY A 70 4.04 2.06 5.98
C GLY A 70 5.12 0.97 6.10
N CYS A 71 6.15 1.19 6.91
CA CYS A 71 7.25 0.26 7.08
C CYS A 71 6.97 -0.78 8.18
N HIS A 72 7.68 -1.90 8.13
CA HIS A 72 7.68 -2.92 9.19
C HIS A 72 8.54 -2.52 10.39
N LEU A 73 9.41 -1.52 10.23
CA LEU A 73 10.28 -0.97 11.28
C LEU A 73 9.63 0.21 12.04
N GLU A 74 8.33 0.44 11.85
CA GLU A 74 7.62 1.48 12.58
C GLU A 74 7.61 1.14 14.09
N GLY A 75 8.11 2.05 14.93
CA GLY A 75 8.06 1.92 16.39
C GLY A 75 8.96 0.83 16.97
N THR A 76 9.88 0.26 16.20
CA THR A 76 10.84 -0.72 16.71
C THR A 76 11.89 -0.05 17.61
N THR A 77 12.18 -0.68 18.74
CA THR A 77 13.24 -0.22 19.66
C THR A 77 14.63 -0.50 19.09
N PRO A 78 15.69 0.22 19.52
CA PRO A 78 17.05 -0.02 19.03
C PRO A 78 17.53 -1.47 19.19
N LYS A 79 17.18 -2.12 20.31
CA LYS A 79 17.49 -3.55 20.53
C LYS A 79 16.82 -4.48 19.52
N GLN A 80 15.64 -4.11 19.02
CA GLN A 80 14.92 -4.88 18.00
C GLN A 80 15.46 -4.62 16.60
N LEU A 81 15.90 -3.40 16.29
CA LEU A 81 16.57 -3.07 15.02
C LEU A 81 17.83 -3.92 14.85
N VAL A 82 18.67 -4.00 15.89
CA VAL A 82 19.87 -4.86 15.90
C VAL A 82 19.52 -6.33 15.63
N LYS A 83 18.42 -6.84 16.21
CA LYS A 83 17.96 -8.22 15.93
C LYS A 83 17.53 -8.43 14.48
N LEU A 84 16.96 -7.39 13.85
CA LEU A 84 16.59 -7.39 12.43
C LEU A 84 17.79 -7.11 11.51
N LYS A 85 18.97 -6.85 12.09
CA LYS A 85 20.20 -6.39 11.43
C LYS A 85 20.01 -5.08 10.66
N GLU A 86 19.22 -4.20 11.25
CA GLU A 86 19.09 -2.80 10.86
C GLU A 86 19.79 -1.94 11.93
N GLU A 87 20.17 -0.72 11.55
CA GLU A 87 20.77 0.28 12.44
C GLU A 87 19.71 1.24 13.00
#